data_AF-A0A399YDW3-F1
#
_entry.id   AF-A0A399YDW3-F1
#
_cell.length_a   1.000
_cell.length_b   1.000
_cell.length_c   1.000
_cell.angle_alpha   90.00
_cell.angle_beta   90.00
_cell.angle_gamma   90.00
#
_symmetry.space_group_name_H-M   'P 1'
#
loop_
_entity.id
_entity.type
_entity.pdbx_description
1 polymer ?
#
loop_
_entity_poly.entity_id
_entity_poly.type
_entity_poly.pdbx_seq_one_letter_code
_entity_poly.pdbx_strand_id
1 'polypeptide(L)'
;MNEIEIGRGKRGRRAYTFDDIAVVPSRRTRDPEDVSISWQIDAYHFELPVIAAPMDSVVSPETAIAMGRLGGLGVLDLEGLWTRYEDPGPALAEIAELPPERTTARMRELYAAPVRPELITERLRQVREAGVTVAGALSPQRTQQLWKVVVEAGVDLFVIRGTTVSAEHVSSTAEPLNLKRFIYELDVPVIVGGAGTYTAALHLMRTGAAGVLVGFGGGSAHRTRTTLGIHTPAATAVADVAAARRDYLDESGGRYVHVIADGGTSTSGDIVKAVACGADAVMLGAALARATEAPGRGFHWGSEAHHPELPRGRRVDVGT
;
A
#
# COMPACT_ATOMS: atom_id res chain seq x y z
N MET A 1 22.43 12.19 17.95
CA MET A 1 22.22 12.08 19.41
C MET A 1 20.77 11.64 19.69
N ASN A 2 20.35 10.45 19.19
CA ASN A 2 18.96 9.93 19.26
C ASN A 2 18.89 8.47 19.77
N GLU A 3 19.98 7.94 20.32
CA GLU A 3 20.02 6.58 20.88
C GLU A 3 19.81 6.61 22.40
N ILE A 4 18.91 5.76 22.87
CA ILE A 4 18.56 5.62 24.29
C ILE A 4 19.10 4.29 24.77
N GLU A 5 19.68 4.26 25.97
CA GLU A 5 20.03 3.01 26.63
C GLU A 5 18.75 2.27 27.06
N ILE A 6 18.56 1.06 26.56
CA ILE A 6 17.46 0.17 26.98
C ILE A 6 17.90 -0.61 28.23
N GLY A 7 19.17 -0.99 28.27
CA GLY A 7 19.84 -1.62 29.39
C GLY A 7 21.33 -1.69 29.11
N ARG A 8 22.11 -2.18 30.08
CA ARG A 8 23.58 -2.24 29.97
C ARG A 8 24.00 -2.91 28.65
N GLY A 9 24.69 -2.17 27.79
CA GLY A 9 25.17 -2.66 26.49
C GLY A 9 24.12 -2.79 25.38
N LYS A 10 22.90 -2.28 25.57
CA LYS A 10 21.83 -2.28 24.56
C LYS A 10 21.24 -0.90 24.38
N ARG A 11 21.18 -0.45 23.13
CA ARG A 11 20.65 0.85 22.73
C ARG A 11 19.51 0.68 21.75
N GLY A 12 18.57 1.62 21.79
CA GLY A 12 17.49 1.73 20.82
C GLY A 12 17.46 3.13 20.23
N ARG A 13 17.06 3.24 18.97
CA ARG A 13 16.78 4.52 18.34
C ARG A 13 15.40 5.01 18.77
N ARG A 14 15.29 6.26 19.24
CA ARG A 14 13.98 6.90 19.41
C ARG A 14 13.35 7.15 18.04
N ALA A 15 12.09 6.77 17.90
CA ALA A 15 11.29 6.96 16.70
C ALA A 15 9.88 7.44 17.08
N TYR A 16 9.20 8.06 16.12
CA TYR A 16 7.97 8.82 16.28
C TYR A 16 6.93 8.39 15.25
N THR A 17 5.67 8.36 15.69
CA THR A 17 4.47 8.21 14.87
C THR A 17 3.88 9.56 14.51
N PHE A 18 2.80 9.59 13.72
CA PHE A 18 2.10 10.85 13.43
C PHE A 18 1.40 11.44 14.67
N ASP A 19 1.05 10.64 15.67
CA ASP A 19 0.47 11.15 16.92
C ASP A 19 1.47 11.94 17.76
N ASP A 20 2.77 11.70 17.57
CA ASP A 20 3.84 12.35 18.32
C ASP A 20 4.24 13.72 17.75
N ILE A 21 3.69 14.12 16.58
CA ILE A 21 4.09 15.33 15.86
C ILE A 21 2.90 16.17 15.40
N ALA A 22 3.15 17.46 15.17
CA ALA A 22 2.19 18.39 14.57
C ALA A 22 2.91 19.35 13.61
N VAL A 23 2.20 19.84 12.60
CA VAL A 23 2.68 20.92 11.73
C VAL A 23 2.46 22.27 12.42
N VAL A 24 3.44 23.17 12.29
CA VAL A 24 3.41 24.49 12.95
C VAL A 24 3.23 25.58 11.90
N PRO A 25 2.14 26.37 11.95
CA PRO A 25 2.01 27.56 11.12
C PRO A 25 3.14 28.54 11.41
N SER A 26 3.66 29.19 10.38
CA SER A 26 4.78 30.13 10.54
C SER A 26 4.46 31.51 9.96
N ARG A 27 4.98 31.80 8.77
CA ARG A 27 5.21 33.18 8.33
C ARG A 27 4.00 33.84 7.64
N ARG A 28 3.37 33.13 6.71
CA ARG A 28 2.27 33.66 5.88
C ARG A 28 1.26 32.56 5.64
N THR A 29 -0.01 32.93 5.71
CA THR A 29 -1.13 32.09 5.27
C THR A 29 -1.34 32.27 3.77
N ARG A 30 -1.95 31.25 3.15
CA ARG A 30 -2.47 31.28 1.78
C ARG A 30 -3.91 30.81 1.82
N ASP A 31 -4.69 31.24 0.85
CA ASP A 31 -6.05 30.75 0.70
C ASP A 31 -6.00 29.28 0.24
N PRO A 32 -6.86 28.39 0.76
CA PRO A 32 -6.85 26.97 0.37
C PRO A 32 -6.97 26.75 -1.14
N GLU A 33 -7.70 27.64 -1.82
CA GLU A 33 -7.93 27.62 -3.28
C GLU A 33 -6.65 27.86 -4.08
N ASP A 34 -5.61 28.46 -3.48
CA ASP A 34 -4.30 28.69 -4.11
C ASP A 34 -3.34 27.48 -3.98
N VAL A 35 -3.75 26.44 -3.24
CA VAL A 35 -2.90 25.27 -2.98
C VAL A 35 -3.19 24.17 -3.99
N SER A 36 -2.20 23.85 -4.83
CA SER A 36 -2.27 22.62 -5.62
C SER A 36 -1.99 21.40 -4.75
N ILE A 37 -2.86 20.41 -4.87
CA ILE A 37 -2.69 19.07 -4.29
C ILE A 37 -2.49 18.01 -5.39
N SER A 38 -2.28 18.43 -6.63
CA SER A 38 -2.06 17.51 -7.75
C SER A 38 -0.83 16.64 -7.52
N TRP A 39 -0.92 15.37 -7.87
CA TRP A 39 0.17 14.41 -7.81
C TRP A 39 0.47 13.87 -9.19
N GLN A 40 1.74 13.88 -9.57
CA GLN A 40 2.22 13.28 -10.81
C GLN A 40 3.24 12.21 -10.48
N ILE A 41 3.07 11.00 -11.02
CA ILE A 41 4.04 9.91 -10.94
C ILE A 41 4.22 9.32 -12.34
N ASP A 42 5.47 9.30 -12.81
CA ASP A 42 5.78 8.92 -14.18
C ASP A 42 4.96 9.77 -15.19
N ALA A 43 4.30 9.14 -16.17
CA ALA A 43 3.42 9.81 -17.12
C ALA A 43 2.00 10.11 -16.59
N TYR A 44 1.65 9.70 -15.37
CA TYR A 44 0.29 9.76 -14.86
C TYR A 44 0.07 10.96 -13.94
N HIS A 45 -1.03 11.68 -14.17
CA HIS A 45 -1.45 12.84 -13.39
C HIS A 45 -2.73 12.53 -12.60
N PHE A 46 -2.76 12.99 -11.36
CA PHE A 46 -3.85 12.84 -10.42
C PHE A 46 -4.14 14.20 -9.78
N GLU A 47 -5.42 14.52 -9.60
CA GLU A 47 -5.84 15.74 -8.89
C GLU A 47 -5.67 15.59 -7.37
N LEU A 48 -5.61 14.35 -6.87
CA LEU A 48 -5.45 14.02 -5.45
C LEU A 48 -4.21 13.15 -5.22
N PRO A 49 -3.41 13.40 -4.18
CA PRO A 49 -2.25 12.59 -3.82
C PRO A 49 -2.69 11.37 -2.98
N VAL A 50 -3.75 10.69 -3.42
CA VAL A 50 -4.43 9.64 -2.66
C VAL A 50 -4.54 8.37 -3.49
N ILE A 51 -4.07 7.27 -2.90
CA ILE A 51 -4.15 5.93 -3.46
C ILE A 51 -5.06 5.09 -2.56
N ALA A 52 -6.07 4.42 -3.12
CA ALA A 52 -6.85 3.44 -2.37
C ALA A 52 -6.06 2.15 -2.21
N ALA A 53 -5.94 1.66 -0.97
CA ALA A 53 -5.15 0.48 -0.66
C ALA A 53 -5.76 -0.77 -1.30
N PRO A 54 -4.95 -1.65 -1.92
CA PRO A 54 -5.42 -2.88 -2.56
C PRO A 54 -5.85 -3.89 -1.52
N MET A 55 -7.12 -3.80 -1.13
CA MET A 55 -7.77 -4.65 -0.15
C MET A 55 -9.22 -4.82 -0.57
N ASP A 56 -9.73 -6.05 -0.63
CA ASP A 56 -11.10 -6.29 -1.11
C ASP A 56 -12.19 -5.58 -0.29
N SER A 57 -11.89 -5.26 0.99
CA SER A 57 -12.78 -4.47 1.84
C SER A 57 -12.91 -3.01 1.42
N VAL A 58 -12.00 -2.51 0.58
CA VAL A 58 -11.91 -1.12 0.14
C VAL A 58 -12.14 -1.00 -1.35
N VAL A 59 -11.45 -1.83 -2.15
CA VAL A 59 -11.37 -1.66 -3.60
C VAL A 59 -12.01 -2.85 -4.32
N SER A 60 -13.20 -2.59 -4.86
CA SER A 60 -13.83 -3.24 -6.01
C SER A 60 -13.48 -2.52 -7.32
N PRO A 61 -13.74 -3.12 -8.49
CA PRO A 61 -13.70 -2.40 -9.77
C PRO A 61 -14.52 -1.10 -9.74
N GLU A 62 -15.71 -1.13 -9.15
CA GLU A 62 -16.62 0.03 -9.07
C GLU A 62 -16.02 1.15 -8.22
N THR A 63 -15.46 0.83 -7.06
CA THR A 63 -14.81 1.83 -6.18
C THR A 63 -13.46 2.29 -6.73
N ALA A 64 -12.74 1.45 -7.49
CA ALA A 64 -11.52 1.88 -8.18
C ALA A 64 -11.86 2.95 -9.23
N ILE A 65 -12.93 2.72 -9.99
CA ILE A 65 -13.47 3.69 -10.95
C ILE A 65 -13.92 4.98 -10.24
N ALA A 66 -14.64 4.85 -9.12
CA ALA A 66 -15.07 6.01 -8.34
C ALA A 66 -13.86 6.82 -7.83
N MET A 67 -12.82 6.15 -7.32
CA MET A 67 -11.58 6.81 -6.88
C MET A 67 -10.89 7.56 -8.03
N GLY A 68 -10.82 6.94 -9.22
CA GLY A 68 -10.30 7.58 -10.43
C GLY A 68 -11.07 8.83 -10.84
N ARG A 69 -12.41 8.78 -10.79
CA ARG A 69 -13.27 9.94 -11.08
C ARG A 69 -13.16 11.07 -10.06
N LEU A 70 -12.83 10.73 -8.82
CA LEU A 70 -12.53 11.70 -7.75
C LEU A 70 -11.12 12.30 -7.88
N GLY A 71 -10.31 11.82 -8.83
CA GLY A 71 -8.98 12.36 -9.10
C GLY A 71 -7.84 11.68 -8.34
N GLY A 72 -8.08 10.56 -7.65
CA GLY A 72 -7.01 9.74 -7.08
C GLY A 72 -6.82 8.41 -7.82
N LEU A 73 -6.12 7.46 -7.19
CA LEU A 73 -5.80 6.17 -7.80
C LEU A 73 -6.46 5.01 -7.04
N GLY A 74 -7.32 4.23 -7.71
CA GLY A 74 -7.82 2.96 -7.19
C GLY A 74 -6.89 1.81 -7.56
N VAL A 75 -6.40 1.04 -6.58
CA VAL A 75 -5.53 -0.13 -6.83
C VAL A 75 -6.28 -1.41 -6.48
N LEU A 76 -6.51 -2.27 -7.47
CA LEU A 76 -7.16 -3.57 -7.25
C LEU A 76 -6.21 -4.55 -6.56
N ASP A 77 -6.72 -5.35 -5.62
CA ASP A 77 -5.99 -6.53 -5.12
C ASP A 77 -6.14 -7.68 -6.12
N LEU A 78 -5.08 -7.95 -6.90
CA LEU A 78 -5.12 -8.97 -7.95
C LEU A 78 -4.96 -10.39 -7.41
N GLU A 79 -4.82 -10.54 -6.10
CA GLU A 79 -4.86 -11.82 -5.39
C GLU A 79 -6.04 -11.90 -4.41
N GLY A 80 -6.94 -10.93 -4.46
CA GLY A 80 -8.11 -10.85 -3.61
C GLY A 80 -9.24 -11.77 -4.04
N LEU A 81 -10.42 -11.56 -3.49
CA LEU A 81 -11.65 -12.27 -3.87
C LEU A 81 -12.11 -11.91 -5.28
N TRP A 82 -11.86 -10.67 -5.73
CA TRP A 82 -12.23 -10.18 -7.06
C TRP A 82 -11.64 -10.98 -8.22
N THR A 83 -10.53 -11.69 -7.97
CA THR A 83 -9.83 -12.53 -8.95
C THR A 83 -9.90 -14.02 -8.62
N ARG A 84 -10.68 -14.42 -7.60
CA ARG A 84 -10.93 -15.82 -7.23
C ARG A 84 -12.36 -16.27 -7.55
N TYR A 85 -13.29 -15.31 -7.57
CA TYR A 85 -14.72 -15.56 -7.80
C TYR A 85 -15.27 -14.66 -8.91
N GLU A 86 -16.16 -15.23 -9.73
CA GLU A 86 -16.91 -14.46 -10.74
C GLU A 86 -17.77 -13.38 -10.09
N ASP A 87 -18.42 -13.71 -8.97
CA ASP A 87 -19.11 -12.79 -8.09
C ASP A 87 -18.59 -12.96 -6.65
N PRO A 88 -17.74 -12.04 -6.15
CA PRO A 88 -17.28 -12.06 -4.77
C PRO A 88 -18.28 -11.44 -3.78
N GLY A 89 -19.39 -10.84 -4.25
CA GLY A 89 -20.37 -10.14 -3.43
C GLY A 89 -20.90 -10.97 -2.24
N PRO A 90 -21.34 -12.22 -2.45
CA PRO A 90 -21.77 -13.10 -1.35
C PRO A 90 -20.66 -13.38 -0.33
N ALA A 91 -19.42 -13.59 -0.78
CA ALA A 91 -18.28 -13.84 0.11
C ALA A 91 -17.92 -12.59 0.94
N LEU A 92 -17.97 -11.40 0.33
CA LEU A 92 -17.73 -10.13 1.00
C LEU A 92 -18.81 -9.83 2.06
N ALA A 93 -20.08 -10.05 1.71
CA ALA A 93 -21.20 -9.91 2.64
C ALA A 93 -21.06 -10.89 3.82
N GLU A 94 -20.72 -12.15 3.55
CA GLU A 94 -20.44 -13.14 4.59
C GLU A 94 -19.35 -12.64 5.55
N ILE A 95 -18.20 -12.18 5.03
CA ILE A 95 -17.09 -11.67 5.87
C ILE A 95 -17.54 -10.48 6.74
N ALA A 96 -18.34 -9.55 6.19
CA ALA A 96 -18.82 -8.38 6.90
C ALA A 96 -19.77 -8.75 8.07
N GLU A 97 -20.60 -9.78 7.91
CA GLU A 97 -21.62 -10.17 8.88
C GLU A 97 -21.14 -11.20 9.93
N LEU A 98 -20.01 -11.87 9.67
CA LEU A 98 -19.49 -12.92 10.55
C LEU A 98 -19.10 -12.40 11.96
N PRO A 99 -19.35 -13.19 13.02
CA PRO A 99 -18.84 -12.87 14.34
C PRO A 99 -17.29 -12.89 14.36
N PRO A 100 -16.63 -12.01 15.14
CA PRO A 100 -15.17 -11.86 15.15
C PRO A 100 -14.39 -13.17 15.35
N GLU A 101 -14.92 -14.09 16.15
CA GLU A 101 -14.28 -15.37 16.51
C GLU A 101 -14.15 -16.33 15.32
N ARG A 102 -15.09 -16.24 14.37
CA ARG A 102 -15.13 -17.11 13.17
C ARG A 102 -14.54 -16.45 11.93
N THR A 103 -14.40 -15.13 11.96
CA THR A 103 -14.01 -14.33 10.78
C THR A 103 -12.68 -14.79 10.19
N THR A 104 -11.61 -14.88 10.98
CA THR A 104 -10.27 -15.22 10.47
C THR A 104 -10.22 -16.60 9.81
N ALA A 105 -10.83 -17.61 10.45
CA ALA A 105 -10.86 -18.97 9.92
C ALA A 105 -11.63 -19.01 8.59
N ARG A 106 -12.80 -18.36 8.54
CA ARG A 106 -13.63 -18.36 7.35
C ARG A 106 -13.02 -17.57 6.19
N MET A 107 -12.38 -16.43 6.47
CA MET A 107 -11.62 -15.70 5.45
C MET A 107 -10.53 -16.59 4.85
N ARG A 108 -9.76 -17.34 5.67
CA ARG A 108 -8.74 -18.26 5.13
C ARG A 108 -9.32 -19.29 4.16
N GLU A 109 -10.50 -19.82 4.44
CA GLU A 109 -11.20 -20.74 3.54
C GLU A 109 -11.58 -20.05 2.21
N LEU A 110 -12.20 -18.86 2.29
CA LEU A 110 -12.61 -18.10 1.11
C LEU A 110 -11.43 -17.69 0.23
N TYR A 111 -10.33 -17.24 0.84
CA TYR A 111 -9.11 -16.83 0.13
C TYR A 111 -8.21 -18.02 -0.29
N ALA A 112 -8.55 -19.27 0.07
CA ALA A 112 -7.81 -20.44 -0.38
C ALA A 112 -8.14 -20.83 -1.83
N ALA A 113 -9.31 -20.43 -2.36
CA ALA A 113 -9.67 -20.64 -3.76
C ALA A 113 -8.61 -20.04 -4.69
N PRO A 114 -8.15 -20.72 -5.75
CA PRO A 114 -7.04 -20.25 -6.57
C PRO A 114 -7.37 -18.92 -7.27
N VAL A 115 -6.36 -18.08 -7.46
CA VAL A 115 -6.46 -16.88 -8.30
C VAL A 115 -6.64 -17.34 -9.76
N ARG A 116 -7.62 -16.74 -10.45
CA ARG A 116 -8.00 -17.03 -11.83
C ARG A 116 -7.47 -15.92 -12.76
N PRO A 117 -6.45 -16.19 -13.61
CA PRO A 117 -5.85 -15.21 -14.51
C PRO A 117 -6.85 -14.48 -15.42
N GLU A 118 -7.88 -15.17 -15.88
CA GLU A 118 -8.94 -14.58 -16.71
C GLU A 118 -9.73 -13.50 -15.97
N LEU A 119 -9.91 -13.66 -14.65
CA LEU A 119 -10.58 -12.65 -13.83
C LEU A 119 -9.69 -11.43 -13.60
N ILE A 120 -8.36 -11.59 -13.46
CA ILE A 120 -7.43 -10.45 -13.42
C ILE A 120 -7.64 -9.56 -14.65
N THR A 121 -7.61 -10.20 -15.83
CA THR A 121 -7.79 -9.49 -17.11
C THR A 121 -9.13 -8.77 -17.16
N GLU A 122 -10.21 -9.46 -16.76
CA GLU A 122 -11.55 -8.90 -16.79
C GLU A 122 -11.73 -7.71 -15.84
N ARG A 123 -11.23 -7.78 -14.60
CA ARG A 123 -11.34 -6.67 -13.64
C ARG A 123 -10.54 -5.44 -14.08
N LEU A 124 -9.33 -5.64 -14.62
CA LEU A 124 -8.52 -4.54 -15.15
C LEU A 124 -9.18 -3.90 -16.38
N ARG A 125 -9.75 -4.71 -17.28
CA ARG A 125 -10.53 -4.24 -18.44
C ARG A 125 -11.73 -3.39 -18.01
N GLN A 126 -12.48 -3.80 -16.99
CA GLN A 126 -13.62 -3.05 -16.46
C GLN A 126 -13.22 -1.63 -16.01
N VAL A 127 -12.09 -1.49 -15.30
CA VAL A 127 -11.57 -0.18 -14.88
C VAL A 127 -11.13 0.64 -16.09
N ARG A 128 -10.44 0.00 -17.06
CA ARG A 128 -9.99 0.65 -18.30
C ARG A 128 -11.14 1.23 -19.12
N GLU A 129 -12.23 0.49 -19.27
CA GLU A 129 -13.41 0.91 -20.03
C GLU A 129 -14.12 2.11 -19.43
N ALA A 130 -13.93 2.36 -18.13
CA ALA A 130 -14.41 3.57 -17.48
C ALA A 130 -13.54 4.82 -17.74
N GLY A 131 -12.40 4.67 -18.42
CA GLY A 131 -11.52 5.76 -18.83
C GLY A 131 -10.67 6.35 -17.70
N VAL A 132 -10.42 5.59 -16.63
CA VAL A 132 -9.53 5.99 -15.52
C VAL A 132 -8.24 5.17 -15.52
N THR A 133 -7.20 5.68 -14.87
CA THR A 133 -5.91 4.97 -14.72
C THR A 133 -6.09 3.61 -14.05
N VAL A 134 -5.54 2.57 -14.67
CA VAL A 134 -5.66 1.17 -14.25
C VAL A 134 -4.48 0.77 -13.37
N ALA A 135 -4.72 0.50 -12.08
CA ALA A 135 -3.69 -0.04 -11.19
C ALA A 135 -4.14 -1.34 -10.52
N GLY A 136 -3.18 -2.23 -10.34
CA GLY A 136 -3.37 -3.51 -9.65
C GLY A 136 -2.16 -3.88 -8.82
N ALA A 137 -2.38 -4.63 -7.75
CA ALA A 137 -1.36 -5.05 -6.83
C ALA A 137 -1.19 -6.57 -6.78
N LEU A 138 0.06 -7.01 -6.73
CA LEU A 138 0.46 -8.37 -6.38
C LEU A 138 1.49 -8.33 -5.25
N SER A 139 1.51 -9.36 -4.44
CA SER A 139 2.61 -9.71 -3.54
C SER A 139 3.87 -10.06 -4.35
N PRO A 140 5.07 -9.97 -3.75
CA PRO A 140 6.30 -10.36 -4.43
C PRO A 140 6.26 -11.80 -4.97
N GLN A 141 5.70 -12.73 -4.21
CA GLN A 141 5.63 -14.15 -4.58
C GLN A 141 4.76 -14.38 -5.81
N ARG A 142 3.64 -13.67 -5.93
CA ARG A 142 2.71 -13.86 -7.04
C ARG A 142 2.99 -12.95 -8.22
N THR A 143 3.71 -11.86 -8.01
CA THR A 143 4.32 -11.09 -9.09
C THR A 143 5.12 -12.02 -9.99
N GLN A 144 5.99 -12.87 -9.44
CA GLN A 144 6.78 -13.84 -10.22
C GLN A 144 5.92 -14.80 -11.06
N GLN A 145 4.70 -15.12 -10.61
CA GLN A 145 3.80 -16.08 -11.25
C GLN A 145 2.85 -15.45 -12.28
N LEU A 146 2.37 -14.23 -12.01
CA LEU A 146 1.21 -13.66 -12.69
C LEU A 146 1.50 -12.34 -13.41
N TRP A 147 2.69 -11.76 -13.29
CA TRP A 147 2.99 -10.44 -13.88
C TRP A 147 2.67 -10.34 -15.37
N LYS A 148 2.90 -11.40 -16.16
CA LYS A 148 2.61 -11.40 -17.60
C LYS A 148 1.14 -11.14 -17.88
N VAL A 149 0.26 -11.80 -17.12
CA VAL A 149 -1.19 -11.62 -17.21
C VAL A 149 -1.57 -10.18 -16.90
N VAL A 150 -0.97 -9.60 -15.86
CA VAL A 150 -1.24 -8.21 -15.44
C VAL A 150 -0.80 -7.20 -16.52
N VAL A 151 0.39 -7.39 -17.09
CA VAL A 151 0.93 -6.51 -18.15
C VAL A 151 0.15 -6.67 -19.46
N GLU A 152 -0.14 -7.91 -19.88
CA GLU A 152 -0.92 -8.21 -21.08
C GLU A 152 -2.37 -7.70 -20.98
N ALA A 153 -2.94 -7.68 -19.78
CA ALA A 153 -4.25 -7.05 -19.51
C ALA A 153 -4.22 -5.51 -19.61
N GLY A 154 -3.04 -4.91 -19.76
CA GLY A 154 -2.85 -3.47 -19.81
C GLY A 154 -3.06 -2.85 -18.45
N VAL A 155 -2.15 -3.06 -17.50
CA VAL A 155 -2.07 -2.24 -16.30
C VAL A 155 -1.28 -0.97 -16.60
N ASP A 156 -1.71 0.18 -16.08
CA ASP A 156 -1.02 1.48 -16.26
C ASP A 156 0.05 1.71 -15.17
N LEU A 157 -0.26 1.30 -13.93
CA LEU A 157 0.63 1.35 -12.76
C LEU A 157 0.60 0.01 -12.02
N PHE A 158 1.74 -0.67 -11.93
CA PHE A 158 1.81 -1.96 -11.27
C PHE A 158 2.37 -1.84 -9.85
N VAL A 159 1.64 -2.36 -8.86
CA VAL A 159 2.02 -2.28 -7.45
C VAL A 159 2.53 -3.63 -6.94
N ILE A 160 3.76 -3.68 -6.45
CA ILE A 160 4.30 -4.85 -5.74
C ILE A 160 4.23 -4.55 -4.25
N ARG A 161 3.23 -5.12 -3.57
CA ARG A 161 2.92 -4.81 -2.17
C ARG A 161 3.00 -6.05 -1.28
N GLY A 162 3.80 -5.96 -0.22
CA GLY A 162 3.77 -6.90 0.89
C GLY A 162 3.98 -6.17 2.22
N THR A 163 3.73 -6.85 3.35
CA THR A 163 3.94 -6.23 4.67
C THR A 163 5.37 -5.74 4.88
N THR A 164 6.37 -6.46 4.37
CA THR A 164 7.76 -6.02 4.36
C THR A 164 8.41 -6.52 3.08
N VAL A 165 8.98 -5.62 2.29
CA VAL A 165 9.63 -5.96 1.03
C VAL A 165 11.06 -5.41 1.02
N SER A 166 12.00 -6.26 0.64
CA SER A 166 13.39 -5.92 0.40
C SER A 166 13.73 -6.11 -1.07
N ALA A 167 14.66 -5.31 -1.60
CA ALA A 167 15.13 -5.43 -2.98
C ALA A 167 15.76 -6.81 -3.27
N GLU A 168 16.37 -7.41 -2.25
CA GLU A 168 16.98 -8.73 -2.30
C GLU A 168 16.26 -9.63 -1.30
N HIS A 169 15.69 -10.73 -1.79
CA HIS A 169 15.16 -11.81 -0.97
C HIS A 169 16.08 -13.02 -1.15
N VAL A 170 16.45 -13.67 -0.05
CA VAL A 170 17.27 -14.88 -0.06
C VAL A 170 16.38 -16.04 0.35
N SER A 171 16.27 -17.04 -0.51
CA SER A 171 15.51 -18.26 -0.25
C SER A 171 16.33 -19.48 -0.66
N SER A 172 16.28 -20.53 0.17
CA SER A 172 16.83 -21.85 -0.16
C SER A 172 15.79 -22.80 -0.74
N THR A 173 14.51 -22.40 -0.77
CA THR A 173 13.38 -23.26 -1.15
C THR A 173 12.75 -22.89 -2.49
N ALA A 174 12.95 -21.66 -2.96
CA ALA A 174 12.44 -21.17 -4.24
C ALA A 174 13.34 -20.07 -4.79
N GLU A 175 13.38 -19.91 -6.11
CA GLU A 175 14.12 -18.82 -6.76
C GLU A 175 13.44 -17.47 -6.43
N PRO A 176 14.12 -16.54 -5.73
CA PRO A 176 13.53 -15.28 -5.33
C PRO A 176 13.33 -14.34 -6.52
N LEU A 177 12.30 -13.49 -6.46
CA LEU A 177 12.12 -12.42 -7.43
C LEU A 177 13.25 -11.39 -7.31
N ASN A 178 14.11 -11.31 -8.32
CA ASN A 178 15.08 -10.23 -8.44
C ASN A 178 14.38 -8.96 -8.92
N LEU A 179 13.98 -8.11 -7.97
CA LEU A 179 13.21 -6.90 -8.27
C LEU A 179 13.95 -5.93 -9.20
N LYS A 180 15.27 -5.84 -9.10
CA LYS A 180 16.05 -4.98 -10.00
C LYS A 180 15.88 -5.44 -11.44
N ARG A 181 16.20 -6.71 -11.74
CA ARG A 181 16.04 -7.23 -13.10
C ARG A 181 14.59 -7.11 -13.58
N PHE A 182 13.64 -7.49 -12.71
CA PHE A 182 12.23 -7.50 -13.03
C PHE A 182 11.70 -6.11 -13.39
N ILE A 183 11.92 -5.11 -12.53
CA ILE A 183 11.38 -3.76 -12.74
C ILE A 183 12.03 -3.08 -13.95
N TYR A 184 13.32 -3.32 -14.20
CA TYR A 184 13.99 -2.81 -15.41
C TYR A 184 13.47 -3.43 -16.72
N GLU A 185 12.95 -4.66 -16.68
CA GLU A 185 12.42 -5.35 -17.87
C GLU A 185 10.94 -5.00 -18.14
N LEU A 186 10.26 -4.29 -17.23
CA LEU A 186 8.88 -3.89 -17.38
C LEU A 186 8.77 -2.50 -18.02
N ASP A 187 7.92 -2.38 -19.04
CA ASP A 187 7.55 -1.10 -19.67
C ASP A 187 6.45 -0.33 -18.88
N VAL A 188 6.11 -0.81 -17.69
CA VAL A 188 5.08 -0.22 -16.81
C VAL A 188 5.75 0.32 -15.54
N PRO A 189 5.45 1.55 -15.10
CA PRO A 189 5.96 2.07 -13.84
C PRO A 189 5.51 1.21 -12.65
N VAL A 190 6.49 0.86 -11.81
CA VAL A 190 6.28 0.00 -10.63
C VAL A 190 6.36 0.81 -9.34
N ILE A 191 5.34 0.64 -8.48
CA ILE A 191 5.36 1.08 -7.09
C ILE A 191 5.65 -0.14 -6.20
N VAL A 192 6.62 -0.08 -5.28
CA VAL A 192 7.03 -1.24 -4.47
C VAL A 192 7.14 -0.93 -2.98
N GLY A 193 6.71 -1.84 -2.12
CA GLY A 193 6.94 -1.78 -0.67
C GLY A 193 6.18 -2.87 0.09
N GLY A 194 6.10 -2.87 1.42
CA GLY A 194 6.42 -1.82 2.37
C GLY A 194 7.88 -1.77 2.83
N ALA A 195 8.47 -0.58 2.71
CA ALA A 195 9.75 -0.22 3.30
C ALA A 195 9.56 0.49 4.65
N GLY A 196 10.52 0.35 5.55
CA GLY A 196 10.48 1.00 6.86
C GLY A 196 11.79 1.65 7.30
N THR A 197 12.83 1.58 6.48
CA THR A 197 14.17 2.09 6.79
C THR A 197 14.80 2.74 5.57
N TYR A 198 15.73 3.67 5.81
CA TYR A 198 16.54 4.33 4.79
C TYR A 198 17.17 3.31 3.81
N THR A 199 17.89 2.32 4.33
CA THR A 199 18.66 1.37 3.50
C THR A 199 17.76 0.50 2.63
N ALA A 200 16.65 0.00 3.19
CA ALA A 200 15.71 -0.81 2.43
C ALA A 200 15.09 0.00 1.28
N ALA A 201 14.67 1.24 1.55
CA ALA A 201 14.08 2.10 0.53
C ALA A 201 15.10 2.50 -0.54
N LEU A 202 16.33 2.84 -0.18
CA LEU A 202 17.40 3.16 -1.14
C LEU A 202 17.64 1.98 -2.10
N HIS A 203 17.66 0.75 -1.58
CA HIS A 203 17.79 -0.43 -2.43
C HIS A 203 16.59 -0.64 -3.34
N LEU A 204 15.36 -0.40 -2.87
CA LEU A 204 14.17 -0.43 -3.71
C LEU A 204 14.21 0.65 -4.80
N MET A 205 14.65 1.87 -4.49
CA MET A 205 14.82 2.93 -5.50
C MET A 205 15.79 2.51 -6.60
N ARG A 206 16.92 1.90 -6.24
CA ARG A 206 17.92 1.35 -7.19
C ARG A 206 17.40 0.22 -8.08
N THR A 207 16.27 -0.41 -7.75
CA THR A 207 15.63 -1.40 -8.64
C THR A 207 15.00 -0.75 -9.87
N GLY A 208 14.78 0.57 -9.85
CA GLY A 208 14.07 1.30 -10.88
C GLY A 208 12.58 1.49 -10.57
N ALA A 209 12.16 1.39 -9.31
CA ALA A 209 10.80 1.73 -8.92
C ALA A 209 10.48 3.21 -9.17
N ALA A 210 9.24 3.50 -9.59
CA ALA A 210 8.71 4.86 -9.71
C ALA A 210 8.26 5.41 -8.34
N GLY A 211 7.88 4.52 -7.41
CA GLY A 211 7.50 4.89 -6.05
C GLY A 211 7.79 3.80 -5.03
N VAL A 212 7.94 4.19 -3.78
CA VAL A 212 8.15 3.30 -2.63
C VAL A 212 7.02 3.47 -1.63
N LEU A 213 6.35 2.37 -1.26
CA LEU A 213 5.38 2.36 -0.16
C LEU A 213 6.12 2.31 1.18
N VAL A 214 5.78 3.22 2.09
CA VAL A 214 6.47 3.40 3.36
C VAL A 214 5.52 3.18 4.52
N GLY A 215 5.86 2.23 5.38
CA GLY A 215 5.09 1.88 6.55
C GLY A 215 4.56 0.45 6.49
N PHE A 216 4.51 -0.16 7.67
CA PHE A 216 3.83 -1.43 7.92
C PHE A 216 3.65 -1.66 9.42
N GLY A 217 2.67 -2.47 9.76
CA GLY A 217 2.35 -2.81 11.15
C GLY A 217 1.62 -1.73 11.97
N GLY A 218 1.35 -0.55 11.39
CA GLY A 218 0.60 0.55 12.03
C GLY A 218 -0.83 0.78 11.47
N GLY A 219 -1.30 -0.06 10.55
CA GLY A 219 -2.68 0.00 10.04
C GLY A 219 -3.67 -0.52 11.09
N SER A 220 -4.91 0.01 11.10
CA SER A 220 -5.94 -0.35 12.09
C SER A 220 -6.29 -1.85 12.11
N ALA A 221 -6.22 -2.50 10.95
CA ALA A 221 -6.44 -3.93 10.78
C ALA A 221 -5.18 -4.78 11.06
N HIS A 222 -3.99 -4.17 11.20
CA HIS A 222 -2.73 -4.89 11.31
C HIS A 222 -2.44 -5.32 12.75
N ARG A 223 -1.88 -6.52 12.90
CA ARG A 223 -1.43 -7.11 14.17
C ARG A 223 0.05 -7.50 14.16
N THR A 224 0.82 -7.08 13.15
CA THR A 224 2.28 -7.34 13.06
C THR A 224 3.03 -6.95 14.33
N ARG A 225 2.69 -5.80 14.94
CA ARG A 225 3.31 -5.37 16.20
C ARG A 225 3.05 -6.35 17.35
N THR A 226 1.81 -6.79 17.51
CA THR A 226 1.42 -7.69 18.61
C THR A 226 1.83 -9.14 18.35
N THR A 227 1.88 -9.57 17.08
CA THR A 227 2.20 -10.94 16.68
C THR A 227 3.70 -11.17 16.54
N LEU A 228 4.45 -10.21 15.97
CA LEU A 228 5.88 -10.35 15.67
C LEU A 228 6.79 -9.39 16.44
N GLY A 229 6.24 -8.41 17.17
CA GLY A 229 7.04 -7.36 17.81
C GLY A 229 7.62 -6.33 16.84
N ILE A 230 7.23 -6.38 15.56
CA ILE A 230 7.75 -5.51 14.51
C ILE A 230 6.74 -4.38 14.23
N HIS A 231 7.23 -3.14 14.29
CA HIS A 231 6.44 -1.95 14.03
C HIS A 231 7.33 -0.85 13.45
N THR A 232 6.82 -0.13 12.45
CA THR A 232 7.53 0.96 11.81
C THR A 232 6.84 2.28 12.16
N PRO A 233 7.37 3.10 13.09
CA PRO A 233 6.75 4.38 13.44
C PRO A 233 6.71 5.34 12.23
N ALA A 234 5.50 5.66 11.77
CA ALA A 234 5.26 6.20 10.44
C ALA A 234 6.00 7.52 10.15
N ALA A 235 6.01 8.48 11.09
CA ALA A 235 6.67 9.77 10.88
C ALA A 235 8.18 9.62 10.70
N THR A 236 8.83 8.79 11.52
CA THR A 236 10.26 8.50 11.37
C THR A 236 10.56 7.72 10.10
N ALA A 237 9.71 6.74 9.74
CA ALA A 237 9.88 5.94 8.55
C ALA A 237 9.81 6.78 7.28
N VAL A 238 8.77 7.61 7.14
CA VAL A 238 8.58 8.49 5.98
C VAL A 238 9.75 9.47 5.87
N ALA A 239 10.20 10.07 6.97
CA ALA A 239 11.34 10.98 6.96
C ALA A 239 12.66 10.29 6.55
N ASP A 240 12.93 9.09 7.05
CA ASP A 240 14.12 8.31 6.67
C ASP A 240 14.10 7.92 5.19
N VAL A 241 12.93 7.51 4.68
CA VAL A 241 12.78 7.13 3.27
C VAL A 241 12.83 8.37 2.35
N ALA A 242 12.31 9.52 2.79
CA ALA A 242 12.47 10.78 2.09
C ALA A 242 13.95 11.22 2.01
N ALA A 243 14.74 10.93 3.05
CA ALA A 243 16.20 11.12 3.01
C ALA A 243 16.86 10.17 2.00
N ALA A 244 16.46 8.88 1.96
CA ALA A 244 16.93 7.94 0.95
C ALA A 244 16.59 8.39 -0.48
N ARG A 245 15.39 8.94 -0.70
CA ARG A 245 14.98 9.51 -1.99
C ARG A 245 15.90 10.65 -2.40
N ARG A 246 16.20 11.58 -1.49
CA ARG A 246 17.10 12.71 -1.79
C ARG A 246 18.48 12.21 -2.20
N ASP A 247 19.05 11.29 -1.43
CA ASP A 247 20.40 10.80 -1.71
C ASP A 247 20.42 9.95 -3.01
N TYR A 248 19.32 9.25 -3.33
CA TYR A 248 19.15 8.57 -4.62
C TYR A 248 18.96 9.55 -5.79
N LEU A 249 18.26 10.67 -5.58
CA LEU A 249 18.11 11.72 -6.60
C LEU A 249 19.46 12.25 -7.04
N ASP A 250 20.37 12.47 -6.08
CA ASP A 250 21.75 12.87 -6.33
C ASP A 250 22.56 11.73 -7.00
N GLU A 251 22.47 10.49 -6.49
CA GLU A 251 23.15 9.31 -7.04
C GLU A 251 22.77 9.03 -8.50
N SER A 252 21.50 9.18 -8.84
CA SER A 252 20.94 8.86 -10.16
C SER A 252 21.04 10.01 -11.17
N GLY A 253 21.46 11.20 -10.73
CA GLY A 253 21.53 12.40 -11.59
C GLY A 253 20.17 13.01 -11.93
N GLY A 254 19.14 12.81 -11.09
CA GLY A 254 17.84 13.48 -11.24
C GLY A 254 16.61 12.56 -11.26
N ARG A 255 16.74 11.26 -10.99
CA ARG A 255 15.58 10.37 -10.91
C ARG A 255 14.85 10.54 -9.57
N TYR A 256 13.65 11.12 -9.64
CA TYR A 256 12.79 11.30 -8.47
C TYR A 256 11.91 10.07 -8.25
N VAL A 257 12.11 9.36 -7.14
CA VAL A 257 11.26 8.21 -6.75
C VAL A 257 10.28 8.65 -5.68
N HIS A 258 8.98 8.46 -5.92
CA HIS A 258 7.95 8.93 -4.99
C HIS A 258 7.96 8.17 -3.67
N VAL A 259 7.71 8.87 -2.58
CA VAL A 259 7.53 8.32 -1.24
C VAL A 259 6.04 8.32 -0.93
N ILE A 260 5.46 7.14 -0.75
CA ILE A 260 4.02 6.98 -0.54
C ILE A 260 3.80 6.43 0.86
N ALA A 261 3.15 7.18 1.75
CA ALA A 261 2.88 6.70 3.10
C ALA A 261 1.75 5.65 3.10
N ASP A 262 2.05 4.41 3.49
CA ASP A 262 1.13 3.26 3.57
C ASP A 262 0.99 2.81 5.03
N GLY A 263 -0.02 3.35 5.71
CA GLY A 263 -0.33 3.07 7.11
C GLY A 263 -0.12 4.26 8.05
N GLY A 264 -0.85 4.25 9.17
CA GLY A 264 -0.86 5.36 10.14
C GLY A 264 -1.64 6.60 9.69
N THR A 265 -2.24 6.60 8.49
CA THR A 265 -3.01 7.71 7.93
C THR A 265 -4.52 7.44 8.05
N SER A 266 -5.10 7.77 9.21
CA SER A 266 -6.54 7.54 9.46
C SER A 266 -7.37 8.82 9.41
N THR A 267 -6.73 9.98 9.55
CA THR A 267 -7.38 11.30 9.52
C THR A 267 -6.70 12.22 8.50
N SER A 268 -7.39 13.31 8.11
CA SER A 268 -6.79 14.35 7.27
C SER A 268 -5.55 14.99 7.91
N GLY A 269 -5.51 15.10 9.24
CA GLY A 269 -4.34 15.56 9.97
C GLY A 269 -3.12 14.66 9.79
N ASP A 270 -3.32 13.34 9.73
CA ASP A 270 -2.23 12.40 9.48
C ASP A 270 -1.70 12.50 8.05
N ILE A 271 -2.58 12.75 7.08
CA ILE A 271 -2.18 13.01 5.68
C ILE A 271 -1.28 14.26 5.62
N VAL A 272 -1.68 15.34 6.28
CA VAL A 272 -0.87 16.57 6.37
C VAL A 272 0.51 16.29 6.99
N LYS A 273 0.55 15.53 8.08
CA LYS A 273 1.81 15.16 8.74
C LYS A 273 2.67 14.23 7.86
N ALA A 274 2.08 13.31 7.11
CA ALA A 274 2.78 12.43 6.18
C ALA A 274 3.48 13.24 5.09
N VAL A 275 2.77 14.18 4.47
CA VAL A 275 3.36 15.10 3.47
C VAL A 275 4.46 15.95 4.10
N ALA A 276 4.25 16.48 5.31
CA ALA A 276 5.27 17.25 6.04
C ALA A 276 6.53 16.42 6.38
N CYS A 277 6.39 15.11 6.60
CA CYS A 277 7.52 14.19 6.77
C CYS A 277 8.23 13.83 5.45
N GLY A 278 7.68 14.23 4.30
CA GLY A 278 8.30 14.05 2.99
C GLY A 278 7.62 13.03 2.08
N ALA A 279 6.38 12.60 2.38
CA ALA A 279 5.58 11.81 1.46
C ALA A 279 5.04 12.68 0.30
N ASP A 280 5.00 12.09 -0.89
CA ASP A 280 4.45 12.68 -2.11
C ASP A 280 2.96 12.32 -2.29
N ALA A 281 2.55 11.17 -1.75
CA ALA A 281 1.17 10.69 -1.72
C ALA A 281 0.91 9.81 -0.50
N VAL A 282 -0.36 9.50 -0.25
CA VAL A 282 -0.78 8.60 0.83
C VAL A 282 -1.61 7.45 0.27
N MET A 283 -1.40 6.25 0.81
CA MET A 283 -2.23 5.08 0.58
C MET A 283 -3.22 4.92 1.74
N LEU A 284 -4.51 4.92 1.44
CA LEU A 284 -5.60 4.89 2.42
C LEU A 284 -6.36 3.56 2.35
N GLY A 285 -6.45 2.87 3.49
CA GLY A 285 -7.27 1.68 3.67
C GLY A 285 -8.50 1.98 4.53
N ALA A 286 -8.29 1.99 5.85
CA ALA A 286 -9.36 2.14 6.84
C ALA A 286 -10.23 3.39 6.66
N ALA A 287 -9.65 4.52 6.25
CA ALA A 287 -10.41 5.75 6.01
C ALA A 287 -11.42 5.59 4.86
N LEU A 288 -11.03 4.87 3.79
CA LEU A 288 -11.89 4.62 2.63
C LEU A 288 -12.87 3.45 2.86
N ALA A 289 -12.52 2.49 3.73
CA ALA A 289 -13.44 1.40 4.12
C ALA A 289 -14.73 1.89 4.80
N ARG A 290 -14.77 3.16 5.23
CA ARG A 290 -15.96 3.82 5.79
C ARG A 290 -16.93 4.31 4.72
N ALA A 291 -16.50 4.44 3.47
CA ALA A 291 -17.39 4.89 2.40
C ALA A 291 -18.56 3.93 2.23
N THR A 292 -19.73 4.46 1.87
CA THR A 292 -20.95 3.64 1.66
C THR A 292 -20.76 2.67 0.50
N GLU A 293 -19.95 3.05 -0.48
CA GLU A 293 -19.58 2.29 -1.66
C GLU A 293 -18.52 1.20 -1.36
N ALA A 294 -17.82 1.27 -0.21
CA ALA A 294 -16.77 0.34 0.12
C ALA A 294 -17.32 -1.10 0.27
N PRO A 295 -16.71 -2.12 -0.37
CA PRO A 295 -17.28 -3.47 -0.37
C PRO A 295 -17.31 -4.12 1.02
N GLY A 296 -16.46 -3.65 1.94
CA GLY A 296 -16.39 -4.10 3.32
C GLY A 296 -17.57 -3.65 4.21
N ARG A 297 -18.46 -2.76 3.72
CA ARG A 297 -19.68 -2.31 4.43
C ARG A 297 -19.41 -1.82 5.86
N GLY A 298 -18.44 -0.92 6.01
CA GLY A 298 -17.99 -0.40 7.31
C GLY A 298 -17.04 -1.33 8.07
N PHE A 299 -16.66 -2.46 7.50
CA PHE A 299 -15.57 -3.30 7.99
C PHE A 299 -14.35 -3.24 7.10
N HIS A 300 -13.18 -3.38 7.71
CA HIS A 300 -11.90 -3.31 7.02
C HIS A 300 -11.01 -4.51 7.36
N TRP A 301 -10.34 -5.04 6.35
CA TRP A 301 -9.29 -6.05 6.49
C TRP A 301 -8.30 -5.95 5.33
N GLY A 302 -7.04 -6.28 5.60
CA GLY A 302 -6.00 -6.47 4.58
C GLY A 302 -5.63 -7.95 4.44
N SER A 303 -4.66 -8.22 3.55
CA SER A 303 -4.24 -9.59 3.23
C SER A 303 -3.63 -10.33 4.42
N GLU A 304 -3.08 -9.61 5.39
CA GLU A 304 -2.55 -10.16 6.62
C GLU A 304 -3.61 -10.84 7.49
N ALA A 305 -4.89 -10.48 7.35
CA ALA A 305 -5.98 -11.06 8.13
C ALA A 305 -6.29 -12.50 7.73
N HIS A 306 -5.98 -12.90 6.51
CA HIS A 306 -6.29 -14.22 5.96
C HIS A 306 -5.04 -14.98 5.51
N HIS A 307 -3.87 -14.63 6.04
CA HIS A 307 -2.63 -15.34 5.76
C HIS A 307 -2.76 -16.84 6.14
N PRO A 308 -2.35 -17.77 5.27
CA PRO A 308 -2.65 -19.20 5.42
C PRO A 308 -1.99 -19.86 6.63
N GLU A 309 -0.80 -19.40 7.01
CA GLU A 309 -0.07 -19.98 8.15
C GLU A 309 -0.21 -19.13 9.40
N LEU A 310 0.27 -17.88 9.33
CA LEU A 310 0.28 -16.94 10.44
C LEU A 310 -0.53 -15.67 10.12
N PRO A 311 -1.82 -15.61 10.49
CA PRO A 311 -2.61 -14.39 10.43
C PRO A 311 -1.96 -13.27 11.24
N ARG A 312 -1.66 -12.16 10.59
CA ARG A 312 -1.04 -10.95 11.16
C ARG A 312 -1.97 -9.75 11.06
N GLY A 313 -3.25 -9.97 10.79
CA GLY A 313 -4.28 -8.96 10.76
C GLY A 313 -5.57 -9.42 11.43
N ARG A 314 -6.60 -8.59 11.32
CA ARG A 314 -7.99 -8.92 11.65
C ARG A 314 -8.92 -8.05 10.83
N ARG A 315 -10.16 -8.51 10.68
CA ARG A 315 -11.27 -7.63 10.36
C ARG A 315 -11.51 -6.67 11.53
N VAL A 316 -11.69 -5.40 11.24
CA VAL A 316 -12.04 -4.35 12.20
C VAL A 316 -13.28 -3.61 11.73
N ASP A 317 -14.10 -3.20 12.69
CA ASP A 317 -15.18 -2.25 12.46
C ASP A 317 -14.58 -0.84 12.38
N VAL A 318 -14.84 -0.14 11.28
CA VAL A 318 -14.42 1.26 11.06
C VAL A 318 -15.62 2.20 10.96
N GLY A 319 -16.85 1.68 11.04
CA GLY A 319 -18.08 2.43 10.85
C GLY A 319 -18.30 2.90 9.42
N THR A 320 -19.32 3.74 9.24
CA THR A 320 -19.60 4.50 8.00
C THR A 320 -19.42 5.99 8.23
#